data_AF-A0A497KNW9-F1
#
_entry.id   AF-A0A497KNW9-F1
#
_cell.length_a   1.000
_cell.length_b   1.000
_cell.length_c   1.000
_cell.angle_alpha   90.00
_cell.angle_beta   90.00
_cell.angle_gamma   90.00
#
_symmetry.space_group_name_H-M   'P 1'
#
loop_
_entity.id
_entity.type
_entity.pdbx_description
1 polymer ?
#
loop_
_entity_poly.entity_id
_entity_poly.type
_entity_poly.pdbx_seq_one_letter_code
_entity_poly.pdbx_strand_id
1 'polypeptide(L)' 'LELHVFEEEDEIVEGTIICPKCLRWYPIRDEIPEMLPDELREEKDEIRFLRKWRDKIPQKILHEGKPFNLSGELEEES' A
#
# COMPACT_ATOMS: atom_id res chain seq x y z
N LEU A 1 2.90 -5.94 -12.80
CA LEU A 1 2.50 -5.02 -11.72
C LEU A 1 1.07 -4.62 -12.01
N GLU A 2 0.26 -4.42 -10.98
CA GLU A 2 -1.16 -4.10 -11.04
C GLU A 2 -1.40 -2.80 -10.30
N LEU A 3 -2.06 -1.84 -10.95
CA LEU A 3 -2.36 -0.54 -10.38
C LEU A 3 -3.75 -0.58 -9.73
N HIS A 4 -3.84 -0.09 -8.50
CA HIS A 4 -5.09 0.14 -7.78
C HIS A 4 -5.20 1.62 -7.48
N VAL A 5 -6.20 2.28 -8.06
CA VAL A 5 -6.43 3.71 -7.91
C VAL A 5 -7.35 3.94 -6.72
N PHE A 6 -6.99 4.88 -5.84
CA PHE A 6 -7.81 5.26 -4.70
C PHE A 6 -8.48 6.61 -4.92
N GLU A 7 -7.75 7.55 -5.53
CA GLU A 7 -8.22 8.89 -5.84
C GLU A 7 -7.68 9.29 -7.21
N GLU A 8 -8.58 9.79 -8.06
CA GLU A 8 -8.27 10.25 -9.41
C GLU A 8 -8.97 11.57 -9.69
N GLU A 9 -8.26 12.46 -10.35
CA GLU A 9 -8.80 13.68 -10.96
C GLU A 9 -8.47 13.63 -12.47
N ASP A 10 -7.63 14.56 -12.97
CA ASP A 10 -7.04 14.46 -14.31
C ASP A 10 -5.87 13.46 -14.35
N GLU A 11 -5.23 13.22 -13.20
CA GLU A 11 -4.18 12.22 -12.97
C GLU A 11 -4.49 11.37 -11.72
N ILE A 12 -3.71 10.31 -11.49
CA ILE A 12 -3.86 9.45 -10.31
C ILE A 12 -3.23 10.15 -9.11
N VAL A 13 -4.05 10.73 -8.24
CA VAL A 13 -3.59 11.46 -7.05
C VAL A 13 -3.04 10.50 -6.00
N GLU A 14 -3.79 9.44 -5.69
CA GLU A 14 -3.38 8.40 -4.74
C GLU A 14 -3.76 6.99 -5.22
N GLY A 15 -2.90 6.02 -4.92
CA GLY A 15 -3.07 4.64 -5.36
C GLY A 15 -1.98 3.71 -4.83
N THR A 16 -1.99 2.46 -5.28
CA THR A 16 -0.91 1.52 -5.00
C THR A 16 -0.60 0.65 -6.21
N ILE A 17 0.68 0.36 -6.42
CA ILE A 17 1.16 -0.55 -7.45
C ILE A 17 1.57 -1.85 -6.77
N ILE A 18 0.91 -2.94 -7.13
CA ILE A 18 1.08 -4.25 -6.50
C ILE A 18 1.76 -5.22 -7.46
N CYS A 19 2.69 -6.02 -6.95
CA CYS A 19 3.18 -7.20 -7.66
C CYS A 19 2.36 -8.43 -7.27
N PRO A 20 1.56 -9.01 -8.19
CA PRO A 20 0.72 -10.18 -7.85
C PRO A 20 1.53 -11.44 -7.52
N LYS A 21 2.81 -11.49 -7.92
CA LYS A 21 3.70 -12.65 -7.67
C LYS A 21 4.29 -12.66 -6.27
N CYS A 22 4.73 -11.50 -5.77
CA CYS A 22 5.46 -11.40 -4.49
C CYS A 22 4.76 -10.54 -3.43
N LEU A 23 3.60 -9.96 -3.77
CA LEU A 23 2.77 -9.11 -2.90
C LEU A 23 3.47 -7.84 -2.41
N ARG A 24 4.55 -7.45 -3.10
CA ARG A 24 5.19 -6.16 -2.87
C ARG A 24 4.29 -5.06 -3.41
N TRP A 25 4.10 -4.01 -2.61
CA TRP A 25 3.29 -2.86 -2.99
C TRP A 25 4.12 -1.58 -2.92
N TYR A 26 3.75 -0.60 -3.74
CA TYR A 26 4.37 0.71 -3.80
C TYR A 26 3.27 1.78 -3.75
N PRO A 27 3.29 2.72 -2.80
CA PRO A 27 2.30 3.79 -2.75
C PRO A 27 2.48 4.77 -3.91
N ILE A 28 1.37 5.36 -4.34
CA ILE A 28 1.33 6.59 -5.12
C ILE A 28 0.77 7.66 -4.17
N ARG A 29 1.53 8.73 -3.95
CA ARG A 29 1.17 9.87 -3.10
C ARG A 29 1.47 11.15 -3.86
N ASP A 30 0.55 12.11 -3.79
CA ASP A 30 0.69 13.40 -4.49
C ASP A 30 1.10 13.19 -5.97
N GLU A 31 0.44 12.25 -6.65
CA GLU A 31 0.67 11.89 -8.07
C GLU A 31 2.01 11.19 -8.35
N ILE A 32 2.86 10.98 -7.34
CA ILE A 32 4.20 10.40 -7.49
C ILE A 32 4.21 8.92 -7.02
N PRO A 33 4.56 7.96 -7.91
CA PRO A 33 4.82 6.58 -7.51
C PRO A 33 6.15 6.43 -6.75
N GLU A 34 6.07 6.03 -5.48
CA GLU A 34 7.25 5.84 -4.63
C GLU A 34 7.80 4.41 -4.74
N MET A 35 8.65 4.17 -5.74
CA MET A 35 9.28 2.86 -5.99
C MET A 35 10.64 2.71 -5.31
N LEU A 36 10.70 3.01 -4.01
CA LEU A 36 11.93 2.89 -3.24
C LEU A 36 12.24 1.41 -2.88
N PRO A 37 13.53 1.04 -2.78
CA PRO A 37 13.99 -0.18 -2.11
C PRO A 37 13.46 -0.28 -0.68
N ASP A 38 13.33 -1.51 -0.14
CA ASP A 38 12.72 -1.73 1.18
C ASP A 38 13.50 -1.05 2.30
N GLU A 39 14.84 -1.03 2.20
CA GLU A 39 15.74 -0.43 3.16
C GLU A 39 15.66 1.11 3.23
N LEU A 40 14.99 1.74 2.25
CA LEU A 40 14.78 3.19 2.19
C LEU A 40 13.33 3.59 2.53
N ARG A 41 12.48 2.63 2.92
CA ARG A 41 11.07 2.87 3.26
C ARG A 41 10.88 2.97 4.76
N GLU A 42 10.15 3.99 5.20
CA GLU A 42 9.85 4.24 6.61
C GLU A 42 8.54 3.55 7.02
N GLU A 43 8.63 2.49 7.82
CA GLU A 43 7.49 1.66 8.25
C GLU A 43 6.30 2.50 8.76
N LYS A 44 6.55 3.55 9.54
CA LYS A 44 5.48 4.39 10.10
C LYS A 44 4.63 5.09 9.03
N ASP A 45 5.26 5.54 7.95
CA ASP A 45 4.58 6.23 6.86
C ASP A 45 3.83 5.23 5.98
N GLU A 46 4.41 4.05 5.78
CA GLU A 46 3.80 2.94 5.06
C GLU A 46 2.54 2.42 5.78
N ILE A 47 2.62 2.18 7.09
CA ILE A 47 1.48 1.75 7.91
C ILE A 47 0.40 2.83 7.93
N ARG A 48 0.76 4.12 8.05
CA ARG A 48 -0.22 5.22 7.99
C ARG A 48 -0.97 5.22 6.65
N PHE A 49 -0.26 5.02 5.55
CA PHE A 49 -0.86 4.94 4.22
C PHE A 49 -1.80 3.75 4.07
N LEU A 50 -1.37 2.56 4.52
CA LEU A 50 -2.22 1.36 4.52
C LEU A 50 -3.49 1.55 5.35
N ARG A 51 -3.41 2.21 6.50
CA ARG A 51 -4.57 2.53 7.35
C ARG A 51 -5.53 3.52 6.66
N LYS A 52 -5.00 4.57 6.02
CA LYS A 52 -5.80 5.56 5.28
C LYS A 52 -6.67 4.90 4.21
N TRP A 53 -6.12 3.91 3.50
CA TRP A 53 -6.79 3.24 2.38
C TRP A 53 -7.17 1.78 2.66
N ARG A 54 -7.34 1.41 3.94
CA ARG A 54 -7.63 0.03 4.38
C ARG A 54 -8.83 -0.55 3.62
N ASP A 55 -9.86 0.24 3.34
CA ASP A 55 -11.08 -0.23 2.67
C ASP A 55 -10.93 -0.41 1.15
N LYS A 56 -9.92 0.21 0.53
CA LYS A 56 -9.68 0.16 -0.92
C LYS A 56 -8.53 -0.78 -1.31
N ILE A 57 -7.64 -1.10 -0.38
CA ILE A 57 -6.51 -2.01 -0.62
C ILE A 57 -7.01 -3.47 -0.56
N PRO A 58 -6.59 -4.35 -1.49
CA PRO A 58 -6.93 -5.76 -1.41
C PRO A 58 -6.54 -6.37 -0.06
N GLN A 59 -7.45 -7.10 0.58
CA GLN A 59 -7.20 -7.71 1.91
C GLN A 59 -5.89 -8.51 1.97
N LYS A 60 -5.56 -9.21 0.88
CA LYS A 60 -4.31 -9.96 0.77
C LYS A 60 -3.06 -9.08 1.01
N ILE A 61 -3.07 -7.84 0.56
CA ILE A 61 -1.97 -6.89 0.79
C ILE A 61 -1.98 -6.36 2.22
N LEU A 62 -3.17 -6.17 2.81
CA LEU A 62 -3.30 -5.78 4.22
C LEU A 62 -2.78 -6.87 5.17
N HIS A 63 -2.85 -8.15 4.80
CA HIS A 63 -2.35 -9.25 5.64
C HIS A 63 -0.94 -9.73 5.27
N GLU A 64 -0.59 -9.79 3.99
CA GLU A 64 0.63 -10.45 3.50
C GLU A 64 1.55 -9.51 2.70
N GLY A 65 1.19 -8.23 2.59
CA GLY A 65 1.91 -7.23 1.82
C GLY A 65 3.36 -7.06 2.26
N LYS A 66 4.24 -6.79 1.29
CA LYS A 66 5.66 -6.53 1.51
C LYS A 66 6.03 -5.09 1.12
N PRO A 67 6.98 -4.46 1.83
CA PRO A 67 7.68 -4.97 3.02
C PRO A 67 6.84 -4.89 4.31
N PHE A 68 5.80 -4.06 4.33
CA PHE A 68 4.94 -3.85 5.49
C PHE A 68 3.48 -4.19 5.18
N ASN A 69 2.74 -4.58 6.20
CA ASN A 69 1.31 -4.90 6.16
C ASN A 69 0.67 -4.63 7.53
N LEU A 70 -0.65 -4.81 7.65
CA LEU A 70 -1.44 -4.58 8.86
C LEU A 70 -1.80 -5.87 9.63
N SER A 71 -1.16 -7.02 9.34
CA SER A 71 -1.51 -8.30 10.01
C SER A 71 -1.50 -8.19 11.54
N GLY A 72 -0.48 -7.55 12.12
CA GLY A 72 -0.40 -7.35 13.56
C GLY A 72 -1.53 -6.51 14.17
N GLU A 73 -2.20 -5.64 13.40
CA GLU A 73 -3.37 -4.88 13.87
C GLU A 73 -4.68 -5.64 13.69
N LEU A 74 -4.80 -6.41 12.60
CA LEU A 74 -6.02 -7.12 12.24
C LEU A 74 -6.27 -8.35 13.13
N GLU A 75 -5.20 -8.92 13.70
CA GLU A 75 -5.28 -9.99 14.70
C GLU A 75 -5.84 -9.51 16.06
N GLU A 76 -5.67 -8.23 16.40
CA GLU A 76 -6.20 -7.65 17.66
C GLU A 76 -7.69 -7.28 17.57
N GLU A 77 -8.24 -7.17 16.36
CA GLU A 77 -9.65 -6.85 16.08
C GLU A 77 -10.56 -8.11 15.99
N SER A 78 -10.00 -9.31 16.13
CA SER A 78 -10.67 -10.62 15.95
C SER A 78 -11.09 -11.33 17.24
#